data_AF-A0A7W7XG73-F1
#
_entry.id   AF-A0A7W7XG73-F1
#
_cell.length_a   1.000
_cell.length_b   1.000
_cell.length_c   1.000
_cell.angle_alpha   90.00
_cell.angle_beta   90.00
_cell.angle_gamma   90.00
#
_symmetry.space_group_name_H-M   'P 1'
#
loop_
_entity.id
_entity.type
_entity.pdbx_description
1 polymer ?
#
loop_
_entity_poly.entity_id
_entity_poly.type
_entity_poly.pdbx_seq_one_letter_code
_entity_poly.pdbx_strand_id
1 'polypeptide(L)'
;MAEDVRRIIEDTFNDAELDWESPEPGSYVVKLPGTRKLFTTLSLRAGRHSLSLNAFVIRHPDENEAGVHRWLLERNLRLYGVGYAVDPLGDVYLAGKLPLSAVTPEELDRLLGSVLEAADGDFNTLLELGFASAIRREYEWRVSRGESTRNLDAFKNLIQKPTV
;
A
#
# COMPACT_ATOMS: atom_id res chain seq x y z
N MET A 1 -28.93 6.48 -2.58
CA MET A 1 -27.94 5.57 -1.96
C MET A 1 -26.66 5.43 -2.79
N ALA A 2 -26.66 4.75 -3.94
CA ALA A 2 -25.42 4.57 -4.72
C ALA A 2 -24.93 5.85 -5.44
N GLU A 3 -25.83 6.75 -5.83
CA GLU A 3 -25.46 8.11 -6.31
C GLU A 3 -24.91 8.98 -5.18
N ASP A 4 -25.50 8.90 -3.99
CA ASP A 4 -24.99 9.64 -2.82
C ASP A 4 -23.58 9.20 -2.43
N VAL A 5 -23.30 7.89 -2.47
CA VAL A 5 -21.96 7.34 -2.19
C VAL A 5 -20.92 7.83 -3.20
N ARG A 6 -21.27 7.86 -4.49
CA ARG A 6 -20.36 8.32 -5.54
C ARG A 6 -19.96 9.79 -5.31
N ARG A 7 -20.95 10.64 -5.06
CA ARG A 7 -20.71 12.04 -4.71
C ARG A 7 -19.85 12.19 -3.46
N ILE A 8 -20.14 11.43 -2.39
CA ILE A 8 -19.33 11.46 -1.15
C ILE A 8 -17.86 11.12 -1.44
N ILE A 9 -17.59 10.11 -2.27
CA ILE A 9 -16.23 9.71 -2.66
C ILE A 9 -15.54 10.85 -3.42
N GLU A 10 -16.21 11.40 -4.44
CA GLU A 10 -15.67 12.46 -5.29
C GLU A 10 -15.40 13.75 -4.50
N ASP A 11 -16.34 14.15 -3.65
CA ASP A 11 -16.20 15.33 -2.77
C ASP A 11 -15.04 15.12 -1.79
N THR A 12 -14.92 13.93 -1.17
CA THR A 12 -13.82 13.63 -0.24
C THR A 12 -12.45 13.72 -0.93
N PHE A 13 -12.33 13.23 -2.17
CA PHE A 13 -11.07 13.31 -2.91
C PHE A 13 -10.73 14.74 -3.32
N ASN A 14 -11.72 15.53 -3.73
CA ASN A 14 -11.53 16.92 -4.10
C ASN A 14 -11.16 17.78 -2.89
N ASP A 15 -11.83 17.58 -1.76
CA ASP A 15 -11.55 18.30 -0.50
C ASP A 15 -10.15 17.98 0.04
N ALA A 16 -9.68 16.75 -0.16
CA ALA A 16 -8.32 16.31 0.19
C ALA A 16 -7.28 16.65 -0.90
N GLU A 17 -7.67 17.33 -1.98
CA GLU A 17 -6.82 17.69 -3.12
C GLU A 17 -6.06 16.49 -3.73
N LEU A 18 -6.69 15.32 -3.76
CA LEU A 18 -6.09 14.09 -4.27
C LEU A 18 -6.22 13.99 -5.81
N ASP A 19 -5.19 13.45 -6.46
CA ASP A 19 -5.25 13.09 -7.87
C ASP A 19 -6.04 11.78 -8.03
N TRP A 20 -7.19 11.84 -8.71
CA TRP A 20 -8.06 10.70 -8.95
C TRP A 20 -8.69 10.70 -10.33
N GLU A 21 -9.01 9.50 -10.81
CA GLU A 21 -9.77 9.27 -12.03
C GLU A 21 -10.91 8.26 -11.79
N SER A 22 -11.91 8.28 -12.67
CA SER A 22 -13.03 7.34 -12.66
C SER A 22 -13.15 6.66 -14.03
N PRO A 23 -12.47 5.51 -14.23
CA PRO A 23 -12.44 4.82 -15.53
C PRO A 23 -13.82 4.29 -15.96
N GLU A 24 -14.65 3.92 -14.98
CA GLU A 24 -16.01 3.42 -15.17
C GLU A 24 -16.91 3.97 -14.07
N PRO A 25 -18.22 4.13 -14.31
CA PRO A 25 -19.15 4.59 -13.28
C PRO A 25 -19.08 3.75 -12.00
N GLY A 26 -18.72 4.40 -10.89
CA GLY A 26 -18.56 3.73 -9.59
C GLY A 26 -17.22 3.00 -9.40
N SER A 27 -16.27 3.15 -10.32
CA SER A 27 -14.88 2.73 -10.16
C SER A 27 -13.99 3.96 -10.06
N TYR A 28 -13.13 4.01 -9.06
CA TYR A 28 -12.24 5.13 -8.80
C TYR A 28 -10.82 4.64 -8.61
N VAL A 29 -9.86 5.41 -9.10
CA VAL A 29 -8.43 5.20 -8.86
C VAL A 29 -7.88 6.50 -8.32
N VAL A 30 -7.36 6.48 -7.10
CA VAL A 30 -6.80 7.66 -6.42
C VAL A 30 -5.34 7.42 -6.05
N LYS A 31 -4.51 8.46 -6.18
CA LYS A 31 -3.11 8.44 -5.75
C LYS A 31 -3.00 9.05 -4.36
N LEU A 32 -2.57 8.24 -3.41
CA LEU A 32 -2.29 8.68 -2.05
C LEU A 32 -0.81 9.04 -1.93
N PRO A 33 -0.46 10.30 -1.64
CA PRO A 33 0.94 10.72 -1.55
C PRO A 33 1.61 10.11 -0.30
N GLY A 34 2.71 9.39 -0.51
CA GLY A 34 3.49 8.73 0.54
C GLY A 34 4.75 9.50 0.93
N THR A 35 5.35 9.11 2.05
CA THR A 35 6.65 9.64 2.50
C THR A 35 7.82 8.74 2.13
N ARG A 36 7.61 7.41 2.09
CA ARG A 36 8.61 6.39 1.73
C ARG A 36 8.41 5.90 0.30
N LYS A 37 7.17 5.75 -0.13
CA LYS A 37 6.75 5.57 -1.54
C LYS A 37 6.40 6.92 -2.15
N LEU A 38 6.67 7.08 -3.45
CA LEU A 38 6.23 8.26 -4.20
C LEU A 38 4.72 8.47 -4.09
N PHE A 39 3.95 7.39 -4.28
CA PHE A 39 2.52 7.35 -4.04
C PHE A 39 2.06 5.90 -3.90
N THR A 40 0.90 5.71 -3.24
CA THR A 40 0.16 4.45 -3.23
C THR A 40 -1.07 4.60 -4.10
N THR A 41 -1.24 3.71 -5.07
CA THR A 41 -2.46 3.68 -5.89
C THR A 41 -3.53 2.89 -5.15
N LEU A 42 -4.67 3.53 -4.88
CA LEU A 42 -5.83 2.90 -4.26
C LEU A 42 -6.98 2.87 -5.27
N SER A 43 -7.50 1.67 -5.52
CA SER A 43 -8.70 1.48 -6.31
C SER A 43 -9.91 1.32 -5.39
N LEU A 44 -10.99 2.05 -5.68
CA LEU A 44 -12.27 1.90 -4.99
C LEU A 44 -13.35 1.51 -6.00
N ARG A 45 -14.28 0.65 -5.58
CA ARG A 45 -15.41 0.22 -6.41
C ARG A 45 -16.69 0.25 -5.61
N ALA A 46 -17.56 1.21 -5.93
CA ALA A 46 -18.91 1.32 -5.42
C ALA A 46 -19.84 0.35 -6.17
N GLY A 47 -19.98 -0.86 -5.61
CA GLY A 47 -20.93 -1.85 -6.11
C GLY A 47 -22.37 -1.56 -5.68
N ARG A 48 -23.28 -2.51 -5.96
CA ARG A 48 -24.70 -2.38 -5.59
C ARG A 48 -24.95 -2.33 -4.07
N HIS A 49 -24.10 -2.97 -3.29
CA HIS A 49 -24.32 -3.18 -1.84
C HIS A 49 -23.12 -2.84 -0.97
N SER A 50 -21.95 -2.65 -1.57
CA SER A 50 -20.71 -2.43 -0.83
C SER A 50 -19.75 -1.56 -1.62
N LEU A 51 -18.94 -0.79 -0.91
CA LEU A 51 -17.72 -0.22 -1.42
C LEU A 51 -16.59 -1.21 -1.14
N SER A 52 -15.85 -1.62 -2.18
CA SER A 52 -14.60 -2.37 -2.02
C SER A 52 -13.43 -1.47 -2.34
N LEU A 53 -12.31 -1.68 -1.65
CA LEU A 53 -11.09 -0.91 -1.84
C LEU A 53 -9.90 -1.87 -1.91
N ASN A 54 -8.96 -1.60 -2.81
CA ASN A 54 -7.73 -2.39 -2.99
C ASN A 54 -6.56 -1.46 -3.31
N ALA A 55 -5.49 -1.54 -2.53
CA ALA A 55 -4.25 -0.84 -2.81
C ALA A 55 -3.11 -1.83 -3.01
N PHE A 56 -2.33 -1.66 -4.07
CA PHE A 56 -1.14 -2.45 -4.31
C PHE A 56 -0.03 -2.02 -3.34
N VAL A 57 0.55 -2.98 -2.61
CA VAL A 57 1.59 -2.71 -1.62
C VAL A 57 2.96 -3.08 -2.18
N ILE A 58 3.16 -4.34 -2.55
CA ILE A 58 4.45 -4.82 -3.03
C ILE A 58 4.24 -6.08 -3.87
N ARG A 59 5.18 -6.33 -4.79
CA ARG A 59 5.21 -7.57 -5.57
C ARG A 59 5.45 -8.77 -4.67
N HIS A 60 5.19 -9.95 -5.18
CA HIS A 60 5.56 -11.21 -4.56
C HIS A 60 6.98 -11.17 -3.97
N PRO A 61 7.17 -11.52 -2.68
CA PRO A 61 8.49 -11.56 -2.04
C PRO A 61 9.46 -12.48 -2.80
N ASP A 62 10.67 -12.01 -3.08
CA ASP A 62 11.72 -12.81 -3.72
C ASP A 62 12.24 -13.93 -2.80
N GLU A 63 12.14 -13.72 -1.48
CA GLU A 63 12.59 -14.66 -0.46
C GLU A 63 11.74 -14.54 0.82
N ASN A 64 11.88 -15.52 1.73
CA ASN A 64 11.26 -15.52 3.06
C ASN A 64 9.73 -15.25 3.06
N GLU A 65 9.03 -15.80 2.06
CA GLU A 65 7.59 -15.62 1.86
C GLU A 65 6.76 -15.97 3.12
N ALA A 66 7.07 -17.09 3.78
CA ALA A 66 6.38 -17.49 5.00
C ALA A 66 6.55 -16.47 6.14
N GLY A 67 7.73 -15.86 6.26
CA GLY A 67 8.01 -14.80 7.22
C GLY A 67 7.23 -13.53 6.91
N VAL A 68 7.17 -13.15 5.63
CA VAL A 68 6.36 -12.02 5.15
C VAL A 68 4.88 -12.27 5.45
N HIS A 69 4.32 -13.42 5.06
CA HIS A 69 2.91 -13.74 5.29
C HIS A 69 2.53 -13.76 6.77
N ARG A 70 3.37 -14.34 7.62
CA ARG A 70 3.16 -14.30 9.07
C ARG A 70 3.13 -12.86 9.57
N TRP A 71 4.09 -12.04 9.15
CA TRP A 71 4.17 -10.64 9.54
C TRP A 71 2.93 -9.85 9.11
N LEU A 72 2.45 -10.05 7.87
CA LEU A 72 1.22 -9.43 7.35
C LEU A 72 -0.01 -9.81 8.21
N LEU A 73 -0.14 -11.09 8.58
CA LEU A 73 -1.23 -11.57 9.43
C LEU A 73 -1.16 -10.99 10.85
N GLU A 74 0.04 -10.88 11.43
CA GLU A 74 0.23 -10.25 12.74
C GLU A 74 -0.08 -8.74 12.68
N ARG A 75 0.28 -8.08 11.57
CA ARG A 75 0.02 -6.66 11.35
C ARG A 75 -1.47 -6.35 11.21
N ASN A 76 -2.24 -7.26 10.60
CA ASN A 76 -3.70 -7.14 10.45
C ASN A 76 -4.45 -6.95 11.78
N LEU A 77 -3.90 -7.41 12.91
CA LEU A 77 -4.52 -7.20 14.23
C LEU A 77 -4.59 -5.73 14.66
N ARG A 78 -3.84 -4.84 13.99
CA ARG A 78 -3.74 -3.41 14.33
C ARG A 78 -4.33 -2.51 13.24
N LEU A 79 -4.75 -3.06 12.11
CA LEU A 79 -5.27 -2.27 10.99
C LEU A 79 -6.74 -1.93 11.19
N TYR A 80 -7.16 -0.81 10.60
CA TYR A 80 -8.53 -0.32 10.66
C TYR A 80 -9.18 -0.36 9.28
N GLY A 81 -10.32 -1.06 9.15
CA GLY A 81 -11.13 -1.09 7.93
C GLY A 81 -10.51 -1.81 6.71
N VAL A 82 -9.21 -2.11 6.77
CA VAL A 82 -8.44 -2.79 5.73
C VAL A 82 -7.59 -3.91 6.33
N GLY A 83 -7.24 -4.89 5.50
CA GLY A 83 -6.30 -5.95 5.87
C GLY A 83 -5.41 -6.30 4.69
N TYR A 84 -4.21 -6.80 5.01
CA TYR A 84 -3.33 -7.39 4.03
C TYR A 84 -3.95 -8.65 3.43
N ALA A 85 -3.88 -8.73 2.11
CA ALA A 85 -4.29 -9.86 1.30
C ALA A 85 -3.21 -10.16 0.27
N VAL A 86 -3.21 -11.40 -0.23
CA VAL A 86 -2.27 -11.86 -1.25
C VAL A 86 -3.08 -12.39 -2.42
N ASP A 87 -2.66 -12.05 -3.64
CA ASP A 87 -3.30 -12.53 -4.86
C ASP A 87 -2.74 -13.89 -5.31
N PRO A 88 -3.26 -14.51 -6.38
CA PRO A 88 -2.74 -15.79 -6.88
C PRO A 88 -1.28 -15.76 -7.38
N LEU A 89 -0.75 -14.58 -7.70
CA LEU A 89 0.66 -14.40 -8.10
C LEU A 89 1.57 -14.15 -6.90
N GLY A 90 1.01 -14.04 -5.70
CA GLY A 90 1.74 -13.75 -4.47
C GLY A 90 1.95 -12.25 -4.21
N ASP A 91 1.36 -11.37 -5.03
CA ASP A 91 1.44 -9.93 -4.83
C ASP A 91 0.61 -9.51 -3.61
N VAL A 92 1.14 -8.56 -2.85
CA VAL A 92 0.54 -8.11 -1.60
C VAL A 92 -0.29 -6.86 -1.83
N TYR A 93 -1.52 -6.90 -1.32
CA TYR A 93 -2.50 -5.82 -1.38
C TYR A 93 -3.00 -5.47 0.01
N LEU A 94 -3.46 -4.23 0.19
CA LEU A 94 -4.41 -3.89 1.24
C LEU A 94 -5.81 -3.95 0.64
N ALA A 95 -6.69 -4.73 1.25
CA ALA A 95 -8.05 -4.92 0.82
C ALA A 95 -9.04 -4.55 1.94
N GLY A 96 -10.14 -3.91 1.56
CA GLY A 96 -11.22 -3.54 2.47
C GLY A 96 -12.57 -3.64 1.79
N LYS A 97 -13.62 -3.87 2.58
CA LYS A 97 -14.99 -3.93 2.08
C LYS A 97 -15.96 -3.46 3.15
N LEU A 98 -16.75 -2.43 2.82
CA LEU A 98 -17.69 -1.80 3.73
C LEU A 98 -19.09 -1.72 3.10
N PRO A 99 -20.17 -1.80 3.90
CA PRO A 99 -21.51 -1.56 3.42
C PRO A 99 -21.65 -0.10 2.98
N LEU A 100 -22.48 0.17 1.97
CA LEU A 100 -22.70 1.54 1.47
C LEU A 100 -23.20 2.51 2.55
N SER A 101 -23.90 2.01 3.58
CA SER A 101 -24.38 2.82 4.70
C SER A 101 -23.27 3.34 5.62
N ALA A 102 -22.09 2.74 5.59
CA ALA A 102 -20.92 3.19 6.35
C ALA A 102 -20.07 4.19 5.57
N VAL A 103 -20.39 4.47 4.30
CA VAL A 103 -19.60 5.40 3.49
C VAL A 103 -20.01 6.83 3.84
N THR A 104 -19.24 7.45 4.72
CA THR A 104 -19.31 8.89 5.04
C THR A 104 -17.97 9.55 4.74
N PRO A 105 -17.90 10.89 4.60
CA PRO A 105 -16.63 11.59 4.39
C PRO A 105 -15.60 11.25 5.47
N GLU A 106 -16.01 11.20 6.74
CA GLU A 106 -15.13 10.90 7.87
C GLU A 106 -14.64 9.45 7.86
N GLU A 107 -15.50 8.52 7.44
CA GLU A 107 -15.09 7.11 7.32
C GLU A 107 -14.14 6.91 6.15
N LEU A 108 -14.38 7.58 5.02
CA LEU A 108 -13.45 7.56 3.89
C LEU A 108 -12.10 8.14 4.28
N ASP A 109 -12.05 9.31 4.92
CA ASP A 109 -10.81 9.91 5.40
C ASP A 109 -10.01 8.94 6.29
N ARG A 110 -10.67 8.29 7.27
CA ARG A 110 -10.05 7.27 8.11
C ARG A 110 -9.50 6.08 7.31
N LEU A 111 -10.24 5.60 6.30
CA LEU A 111 -9.81 4.51 5.45
C LEU A 111 -8.61 4.91 4.59
N LEU A 112 -8.62 6.10 4.00
CA LEU A 112 -7.49 6.62 3.21
C LEU A 112 -6.23 6.75 4.07
N GLY A 113 -6.37 7.29 5.28
CA GLY A 113 -5.29 7.38 6.27
C GLY A 113 -4.74 6.00 6.65
N SER A 114 -5.61 5.02 6.92
CA SER A 114 -5.18 3.66 7.27
C SER A 114 -4.46 2.96 6.11
N VAL A 115 -4.93 3.13 4.87
CA VAL A 115 -4.25 2.61 3.68
C VAL A 115 -2.88 3.26 3.52
N LEU A 116 -2.79 4.58 3.67
CA LEU A 116 -1.53 5.31 3.54
C LEU A 116 -0.53 4.88 4.61
N GLU A 117 -0.94 4.81 5.87
CA GLU A 117 -0.08 4.39 6.99
C GLU A 117 0.45 2.97 6.77
N ALA A 118 -0.41 2.03 6.38
CA ALA A 118 -0.01 0.65 6.16
C ALA A 118 0.89 0.52 4.91
N ALA A 119 0.45 1.04 3.75
CA ALA A 119 1.18 0.86 2.50
C ALA A 119 2.53 1.59 2.45
N ASP A 120 2.64 2.75 3.12
CA ASP A 120 3.86 3.55 3.17
C ASP A 120 4.72 3.19 4.39
N GLY A 121 4.12 3.08 5.58
CA GLY A 121 4.82 2.81 6.83
C GLY A 121 5.45 1.43 6.90
N ASP A 122 4.76 0.43 6.37
CA ASP A 122 5.22 -0.97 6.45
C ASP A 122 6.17 -1.34 5.29
N PHE A 123 6.33 -0.47 4.30
CA PHE A 123 7.02 -0.79 3.04
C PHE A 123 8.48 -1.22 3.22
N ASN A 124 9.25 -0.49 4.02
CA ASN A 124 10.65 -0.81 4.24
C ASN A 124 10.80 -2.15 4.99
N THR A 125 9.92 -2.43 5.96
CA THR A 125 9.94 -3.73 6.66
C THR A 125 9.65 -4.88 5.71
N LEU A 126 8.69 -4.72 4.80
CA LEU A 126 8.40 -5.74 3.78
C LEU A 126 9.58 -5.94 2.82
N LEU A 127 10.26 -4.86 2.43
CA LEU A 127 11.49 -4.93 1.64
C LEU A 127 12.62 -5.65 2.38
N GLU A 128 12.80 -5.37 3.66
CA GLU A 128 13.81 -6.04 4.48
C GLU A 128 13.51 -7.52 4.68
N LEU A 129 12.24 -7.89 4.84
CA LEU A 129 11.84 -9.27 5.04
C LEU A 129 11.90 -10.09 3.75
N GLY A 130 11.45 -9.52 2.63
CA GLY A 130 11.18 -10.27 1.40
C GLY A 130 12.15 -10.03 0.24
N PHE A 131 13.05 -9.05 0.35
CA PHE A 131 13.90 -8.59 -0.76
C PHE A 131 15.35 -8.29 -0.34
N ALA A 132 15.80 -8.74 0.83
CA ALA A 132 17.12 -8.40 1.38
C ALA A 132 18.28 -8.73 0.42
N SER A 133 18.26 -9.90 -0.21
CA SER A 133 19.25 -10.35 -1.18
C SER A 133 19.24 -9.48 -2.45
N ALA A 134 18.06 -9.08 -2.93
CA ALA A 134 17.93 -8.17 -4.07
C ALA A 134 18.49 -6.78 -3.76
N ILE A 135 18.19 -6.24 -2.57
CA ILE A 135 18.70 -4.97 -2.08
C ILE A 135 20.23 -4.97 -2.00
N ARG A 136 20.84 -6.06 -1.51
CA ARG A 136 22.30 -6.20 -1.45
C ARG A 136 22.93 -6.19 -2.84
N ARG A 137 22.36 -6.95 -3.79
CA ARG A 137 22.84 -6.98 -5.19
C ARG A 137 22.73 -5.62 -5.86
N GLU A 138 21.60 -4.93 -5.67
CA GLU A 138 21.38 -3.57 -6.19
C GLU A 138 22.41 -2.58 -5.61
N TYR A 139 22.70 -2.66 -4.31
CA TYR A 139 23.73 -1.84 -3.68
C TYR A 139 25.11 -2.08 -4.29
N GLU A 140 25.56 -3.34 -4.37
CA GLU A 140 26.84 -3.71 -4.95
C GLU A 140 26.97 -3.24 -6.40
N TRP A 141 25.89 -3.39 -7.19
CA TRP A 141 25.84 -2.92 -8.56
C TRP A 141 26.01 -1.40 -8.65
N ARG A 142 25.27 -0.62 -7.83
CA ARG A 142 25.38 0.85 -7.82
C ARG A 142 26.77 1.32 -7.42
N VAL A 143 27.35 0.73 -6.37
CA VAL A 143 28.71 1.04 -5.92
C VAL A 143 29.73 0.75 -7.02
N SER A 144 29.61 -0.39 -7.71
CA SER A 144 30.53 -0.76 -8.79
C SER A 144 30.50 0.19 -10.00
N ARG A 145 29.39 0.92 -10.18
CA ARG A 145 29.19 1.87 -11.29
C ARG A 145 29.29 3.33 -10.89
N GLY A 146 29.48 3.64 -9.61
CA GLY A 146 29.47 5.01 -9.09
C GLY A 146 28.08 5.67 -9.11
N GLU A 147 27.01 4.87 -9.13
CA GLU A 147 25.63 5.34 -9.10
C GLU A 147 25.19 5.72 -7.67
N SER A 148 24.19 6.60 -7.56
CA SER A 148 23.70 7.09 -6.27
C SER A 148 22.97 6.02 -5.45
N THR A 149 23.37 5.80 -4.19
CA THR A 149 22.74 4.84 -3.25
C THR A 149 21.74 5.47 -2.28
N ARG A 150 21.32 6.73 -2.49
CA ARG A 150 20.49 7.49 -1.54
C ARG A 150 19.19 6.77 -1.14
N ASN A 151 18.53 6.07 -2.07
CA ASN A 151 17.30 5.34 -1.79
C ASN A 151 17.54 4.04 -0.99
N LEU A 152 18.79 3.55 -0.96
CA LEU A 152 19.19 2.37 -0.21
C LEU A 152 19.66 2.71 1.21
N ASP A 153 19.77 4.00 1.55
CA ASP A 153 20.18 4.45 2.89
C ASP A 153 19.24 3.98 4.00
N ALA A 154 17.98 3.70 3.67
CA ALA A 154 17.02 3.11 4.59
C ALA A 154 17.40 1.67 5.02
N PHE A 155 18.22 0.97 4.23
CA PHE A 155 18.59 -0.43 4.42
C PHE A 155 20.04 -0.63 4.87
N LYS A 156 20.66 0.38 5.49
CA LYS A 156 22.06 0.32 5.94
C LYS A 156 22.37 -0.92 6.79
N ASN A 157 21.43 -1.36 7.62
CA ASN A 157 21.59 -2.57 8.45
C ASN A 157 21.68 -3.86 7.63
N LEU A 158 21.10 -3.91 6.44
CA LEU A 158 21.20 -5.08 5.54
C LEU A 158 22.50 -5.09 4.73
N ILE A 159 23.05 -3.91 4.48
CA ILE A 159 24.17 -3.67 3.56
C ILE A 159 25.51 -3.65 4.30
N GLN A 160 25.55 -3.12 5.53
CA GLN A 160 26.73 -3.21 6.38
C GLN A 160 26.86 -4.65 6.88
N LYS A 161 27.94 -5.34 6.49
CA LYS A 161 28.27 -6.63 7.11
C LYS A 161 28.41 -6.42 8.63
N PRO A 162 27.96 -7.37 9.48
CA PRO A 162 28.37 -7.36 10.86
C PRO A 162 29.90 -7.40 10.87
N THR A 163 30.52 -6.38 11.45
CA THR A 163 31.92 -6.44 11.85
C THR A 163 31.99 -7.53 12.91
N VAL A 164 32.41 -8.74 12.51
CA VAL A 164 32.86 -9.79 13.43
C VAL A 164 34.34 -9.57 13.68
#